data_AF-M0R0C1-F1
#
_entry.id   AF-M0R0C1-F1
#
_cell.length_a   1.000
_cell.length_b   1.000
_cell.length_c   1.000
_cell.angle_alpha   90.00
_cell.angle_beta   90.00
_cell.angle_gamma   90.00
#
_symmetry.space_group_name_H-M   'P 1'
#
loop_
_entity.id
_entity.type
_entity.pdbx_description
1 polymer ?
#
loop_
_entity_poly.entity_id
_entity_poly.type
_entity_poly.pdbx_seq_one_letter_code
_entity_poly.pdbx_strand_id
1 'polypeptide(L)'
;MKVDKDRQMVVLEEEFQNISPEELKMELPERQPRFVVYSYKYVHDDGRVSYPLCFIFSSPVGCKPEQQMMYAGSKNRLVQTAELTKVFEIRTTDDLTEAWLQEKLSFFR
;
A
#
# COMPACT_ATOMS: atom_id res chain seq x y z
N MET A 1 4.60 5.78 3.61
CA MET A 1 4.29 6.34 4.96
C MET A 1 4.70 5.33 6.03
N LYS A 2 5.14 5.83 7.19
CA LYS A 2 5.59 5.02 8.32
C LYS A 2 4.97 5.48 9.65
N VAL A 3 5.02 4.64 10.67
CA VAL A 3 4.64 5.04 12.04
C VAL A 3 5.88 5.55 12.78
N ASP A 4 5.81 6.78 13.28
CA ASP A 4 6.75 7.35 14.23
C ASP A 4 6.32 6.92 15.65
N LYS A 5 7.16 6.10 16.30
CA LYS A 5 6.87 5.52 17.62
C LYS A 5 6.81 6.58 18.72
N ASP A 6 7.73 7.54 18.67
CA ASP A 6 7.89 8.54 19.74
C ASP A 6 6.76 9.57 19.68
N ARG A 7 6.34 9.94 18.47
CA ARG A 7 5.26 10.88 18.25
C ARG A 7 3.88 10.23 18.21
N GLN A 8 3.80 8.90 18.15
CA GLN A 8 2.56 8.13 17.98
C GLN A 8 1.74 8.59 16.77
N MET A 9 2.41 8.91 15.66
CA MET A 9 1.77 9.41 14.44
C MET A 9 2.21 8.63 13.21
N VAL A 10 1.31 8.52 12.24
CA VAL A 10 1.69 8.15 10.88
C VAL A 10 2.27 9.40 10.22
N VAL A 11 3.47 9.27 9.67
CA VAL A 11 4.18 10.33 8.96
C VAL A 11 4.43 9.93 7.51
N LEU A 12 4.47 10.93 6.64
CA LEU A 12 5.01 10.75 5.29
C LEU A 12 6.48 10.37 5.43
N GLU A 13 6.89 9.36 4.65
CA GLU A 13 8.29 8.93 4.60
C GLU A 13 8.86 9.41 3.28
N GLU A 14 8.29 8.92 2.18
CA GLU A 14 8.66 9.28 0.82
C GLU A 14 7.41 9.49 -0.03
N GLU A 15 7.57 10.29 -1.08
CA GLU A 15 6.58 10.53 -2.12
C GLU A 15 7.25 10.35 -3.48
N PHE A 16 6.69 9.44 -4.29
CA PHE A 16 7.22 9.10 -5.60
C PHE A 16 6.24 9.52 -6.69
N GLN A 17 6.78 9.95 -7.82
CA GLN A 17 6.02 10.29 -9.03
C GLN A 17 6.47 9.38 -10.16
N ASN A 18 5.52 8.93 -11.00
CA ASN A 18 5.78 8.03 -12.14
C ASN A 18 6.48 6.72 -11.76
N ILE A 19 6.13 6.14 -10.61
CA ILE A 19 6.67 4.86 -10.14
C ILE A 19 5.78 3.70 -10.60
N SER A 20 6.38 2.64 -11.14
CA SER A 20 5.69 1.38 -11.47
C SER A 20 5.48 0.50 -10.22
N PRO A 21 4.57 -0.49 -10.26
CA PRO A 21 4.42 -1.45 -9.15
C PRO A 21 5.72 -2.18 -8.80
N GLU A 22 6.53 -2.51 -9.81
CA GLU A 22 7.80 -3.23 -9.67
C GLU A 22 8.88 -2.35 -9.03
N GLU A 23 8.97 -1.07 -9.40
CA GLU A 23 9.87 -0.12 -8.74
C GLU A 23 9.41 0.17 -7.30
N LEU A 24 8.09 0.37 -7.10
CA LEU A 24 7.51 0.59 -5.78
C LEU A 24 7.79 -0.60 -4.84
N LYS A 25 7.78 -1.83 -5.37
CA LYS A 25 8.20 -3.01 -4.64
C LYS A 25 9.63 -2.87 -4.11
N MET A 26 10.56 -2.40 -4.94
CA MET A 26 11.99 -2.29 -4.57
C MET A 26 12.23 -1.24 -3.48
N GLU A 27 11.40 -0.20 -3.42
CA GLU A 27 11.46 0.81 -2.37
C GLU A 27 10.91 0.32 -1.02
N LEU A 28 10.12 -0.77 -1.00
CA LEU A 28 9.50 -1.26 0.22
C LEU A 28 10.45 -2.12 1.06
N PRO A 29 10.55 -1.88 2.38
CA PRO A 29 11.35 -2.73 3.26
C PRO A 29 10.81 -4.15 3.36
N GLU A 30 11.67 -5.16 3.16
CA GLU A 30 11.29 -6.58 3.24
C GLU A 30 11.03 -7.09 4.67
N ARG A 31 11.45 -6.35 5.69
CA ARG A 31 11.37 -6.77 7.11
C ARG A 31 10.67 -5.78 8.03
N GLN A 32 10.06 -4.73 7.47
CA GLN A 32 9.35 -3.73 8.25
C GLN A 32 8.04 -3.35 7.57
N PRO A 33 6.95 -3.14 8.32
CA PRO A 33 5.68 -2.77 7.70
C PRO A 33 5.73 -1.33 7.17
N ARG A 34 4.94 -1.06 6.13
CA ARG A 34 4.72 0.27 5.55
C ARG A 34 3.30 0.44 5.05
N PHE A 35 2.83 1.68 5.09
CA PHE A 35 1.59 2.07 4.43
C PHE A 35 1.90 2.80 3.13
N VAL A 36 1.20 2.41 2.09
CA VAL A 36 1.32 2.98 0.75
C VAL A 36 -0.05 3.44 0.30
N VAL A 37 -0.10 4.65 -0.26
CA VAL A 37 -1.23 5.13 -1.03
C VAL A 37 -0.74 5.24 -2.46
N TYR A 38 -1.36 4.50 -3.36
CA TYR A 38 -0.89 4.33 -4.73
C TYR A 38 -2.00 4.68 -5.72
N SER A 39 -1.76 5.71 -6.53
CA SER A 39 -2.63 6.06 -7.66
C SER A 39 -2.15 5.28 -8.88
N TYR A 40 -2.90 4.26 -9.27
CA TYR A 40 -2.50 3.38 -10.36
C TYR A 40 -3.25 3.74 -11.65
N LYS A 41 -2.53 3.87 -12.77
CA LYS A 41 -3.14 4.02 -14.09
C LYS A 41 -3.63 2.67 -14.57
N TYR A 42 -4.93 2.43 -14.49
CA TYR A 42 -5.55 1.19 -14.91
C TYR A 42 -6.14 1.34 -16.32
N VAL A 43 -5.59 0.61 -17.28
CA VAL A 43 -6.15 0.51 -18.65
C VAL A 43 -7.07 -0.70 -18.71
N HIS A 44 -8.36 -0.45 -18.91
CA HIS A 44 -9.38 -1.47 -19.05
C HIS A 44 -9.28 -2.16 -20.42
N ASP A 45 -9.84 -3.36 -20.54
CA ASP A 45 -9.79 -4.17 -21.76
C ASP A 45 -10.51 -3.51 -22.95
N ASP A 46 -11.47 -2.63 -22.66
CA ASP A 46 -12.20 -1.82 -23.65
C ASP A 46 -11.48 -0.52 -24.02
N GLY A 47 -10.26 -0.30 -23.51
CA GLY A 47 -9.43 0.88 -23.76
C GLY A 47 -9.73 2.07 -22.86
N ARG A 48 -10.73 2.00 -21.96
CA ARG A 48 -10.95 3.06 -20.96
C ARG A 48 -9.76 3.12 -20.01
N VAL A 49 -9.50 4.30 -19.45
CA VAL A 49 -8.45 4.49 -18.45
C VAL A 49 -9.08 5.04 -17.17
N SER A 50 -8.74 4.43 -16.04
CA SER A 50 -9.09 4.93 -14.71
C SER A 50 -7.84 5.11 -13.85
N TYR A 51 -7.96 5.93 -12.80
CA TYR A 51 -6.88 6.19 -11.85
C TYR A 51 -7.32 5.85 -10.42
N PRO A 52 -7.58 4.57 -10.11
CA PRO A 52 -7.95 4.18 -8.76
C PRO A 52 -6.86 4.52 -7.73
N LEU A 53 -7.27 5.21 -6.67
CA LEU A 53 -6.44 5.41 -5.48
C LEU A 53 -6.59 4.20 -4.56
N CYS A 54 -5.47 3.52 -4.29
CA CYS A 54 -5.41 2.27 -3.54
C CYS A 54 -4.61 2.47 -2.25
N PHE A 55 -5.09 1.90 -1.16
CA PHE A 55 -4.32 1.72 0.05
C PHE A 55 -3.67 0.33 0.02
N ILE A 56 -2.36 0.25 0.23
CA ILE A 56 -1.64 -1.01 0.33
C ILE A 56 -0.90 -1.03 1.66
N PHE A 57 -1.26 -2.00 2.50
CA PHE A 57 -0.52 -2.32 3.71
C PHE A 57 0.53 -3.37 3.41
N SER A 58 1.80 -2.95 3.31
CA SER A 58 2.92 -3.89 3.27
C SER A 58 3.21 -4.35 4.69
N SER A 59 2.99 -5.64 4.96
CA SER A 59 3.15 -6.25 6.28
C SER A 59 3.97 -7.54 6.18
N PRO A 60 5.28 -7.44 5.91
CA PRO A 60 6.13 -8.59 5.67
C PRO A 60 6.15 -9.56 6.86
N VAL A 61 6.07 -10.86 6.61
CA VAL A 61 6.06 -11.89 7.68
C VAL A 61 7.29 -11.86 8.59
N GLY A 62 8.43 -11.33 8.10
CA GLY A 62 9.66 -11.19 8.87
C GLY A 62 9.70 -9.99 9.83
N CYS A 63 8.64 -9.19 9.92
CA CYS A 63 8.62 -8.03 10.81
C CYS A 63 8.43 -8.41 12.29
N LYS A 64 8.87 -7.53 13.19
CA LYS A 64 8.68 -7.73 14.64
C LYS A 64 7.18 -7.67 14.98
N PRO A 65 6.63 -8.62 15.77
CA PRO A 65 5.20 -8.62 16.12
C PRO A 65 4.70 -7.31 16.72
N GLU A 66 5.51 -6.65 17.55
CA GLU A 66 5.19 -5.34 18.13
C GLU A 66 5.01 -4.25 17.06
N GLN A 67 5.88 -4.22 16.04
CA GLN A 67 5.73 -3.30 14.92
C GLN A 67 4.49 -3.64 14.09
N GLN A 68 4.26 -4.93 13.83
CA GLN A 68 3.08 -5.37 13.08
C GLN A 68 1.78 -4.91 13.76
N MET A 69 1.67 -5.12 15.08
CA MET A 69 0.52 -4.67 15.86
C MET A 69 0.33 -3.15 15.82
N MET A 70 1.42 -2.38 15.97
CA MET A 70 1.37 -0.93 15.93
C MET A 70 0.85 -0.39 14.58
N TYR A 71 1.32 -0.95 13.47
CA TYR A 71 0.81 -0.60 12.15
C TYR A 71 -0.64 -1.08 11.99
N ALA A 72 -0.96 -2.34 12.29
CA ALA A 72 -2.31 -2.86 12.16
C ALA A 72 -3.35 -2.03 12.94
N GLY A 73 -3.02 -1.59 14.16
CA GLY A 73 -3.88 -0.73 14.98
C GLY A 73 -4.07 0.68 14.41
N SER A 74 -3.09 1.20 13.66
CA SER A 74 -3.14 2.53 13.04
C SER A 74 -3.82 2.53 11.66
N LYS A 75 -3.91 1.36 11.01
CA LYS A 75 -4.40 1.20 9.63
C LYS A 75 -5.77 1.82 9.41
N ASN A 76 -6.75 1.46 10.24
CA ASN A 76 -8.16 1.85 10.02
C ASN A 76 -8.33 3.37 10.10
N ARG A 77 -7.64 4.02 11.04
CA ARG A 77 -7.69 5.47 11.19
C ARG A 77 -7.12 6.17 9.96
N LEU A 78 -6.01 5.68 9.42
CA LEU A 78 -5.39 6.23 8.22
C LEU A 78 -6.29 6.06 6.98
N VAL A 79 -6.86 4.87 6.79
CA VAL A 79 -7.81 4.59 5.70
C VAL A 79 -9.02 5.52 5.76
N GLN A 80 -9.61 5.71 6.95
CA GLN A 80 -10.73 6.62 7.15
C GLN A 80 -10.35 8.07 6.88
N THR A 81 -9.18 8.50 7.37
CA THR A 81 -8.69 9.89 7.20
C THR A 81 -8.41 10.21 5.73
N ALA A 82 -7.94 9.24 4.96
CA ALA A 82 -7.67 9.39 3.54
C ALA A 82 -8.86 9.02 2.64
N GLU A 83 -10.02 8.68 3.22
CA GLU A 83 -11.25 8.29 2.51
C GLU A 83 -11.06 7.17 1.48
N LEU A 84 -10.16 6.23 1.78
CA LEU A 84 -9.78 5.16 0.84
C LEU A 84 -10.75 4.00 0.92
N THR A 85 -11.35 3.65 -0.22
CA THR A 85 -12.30 2.53 -0.33
C THR A 85 -11.63 1.23 -0.78
N LYS A 86 -10.50 1.32 -1.48
CA LYS A 86 -9.74 0.18 -2.00
C LYS A 86 -8.57 -0.11 -1.09
N VAL A 87 -8.71 -1.11 -0.21
CA VAL A 87 -7.74 -1.43 0.85
C VAL A 87 -7.21 -2.84 0.65
N PHE A 88 -5.90 -2.94 0.45
CA PHE A 88 -5.18 -4.18 0.20
C PHE A 88 -4.09 -4.41 1.24
N GLU A 89 -3.67 -5.66 1.39
CA GLU A 89 -2.58 -6.07 2.28
C GLU A 89 -1.73 -7.12 1.57
N ILE A 90 -0.41 -6.98 1.68
CA ILE A 90 0.58 -7.93 1.17
C ILE A 90 1.44 -8.45 2.33
N ARG A 91 1.83 -9.72 2.26
CA ARG A 91 2.61 -10.41 3.31
C ARG A 91 4.07 -10.60 2.93
N THR A 92 4.41 -10.36 1.68
CA THR A 92 5.76 -10.15 1.18
C THR A 92 5.74 -9.00 0.17
N THR A 93 6.85 -8.29 0.03
CA THR A 93 6.97 -7.25 -1.00
C THR A 93 6.86 -7.86 -2.39
N ASP A 94 7.28 -9.11 -2.59
CA ASP A 94 7.15 -9.85 -3.85
C ASP A 94 5.73 -10.08 -4.33
N ASP A 95 4.73 -10.00 -3.45
CA ASP A 95 3.32 -10.08 -3.86
C ASP A 95 2.89 -8.81 -4.63
N LEU A 96 3.60 -7.70 -4.45
CA LEU A 96 3.31 -6.43 -5.12
C LEU A 96 3.79 -6.49 -6.57
N THR A 97 2.89 -6.91 -7.45
CA THR A 97 3.10 -6.97 -8.89
C THR A 97 1.97 -6.27 -9.61
N GLU A 98 2.20 -5.84 -10.85
CA GLU A 98 1.14 -5.27 -11.68
C GLU A 98 -0.05 -6.23 -11.85
N ALA A 99 0.22 -7.51 -12.10
CA ALA A 99 -0.81 -8.54 -12.24
C ALA A 99 -1.67 -8.69 -10.97
N TRP A 100 -1.04 -8.74 -9.80
CA TRP A 100 -1.75 -8.79 -8.52
C TRP A 100 -2.62 -7.55 -8.32
N LEU A 101 -2.10 -6.35 -8.60
CA LEU A 101 -2.84 -5.11 -8.42
C LEU A 101 -4.05 -5.05 -9.36
N GLN A 102 -3.88 -5.47 -10.62
CA GLN A 102 -4.96 -5.52 -11.58
C GLN A 102 -6.05 -6.52 -11.18
N GLU A 103 -5.67 -7.69 -10.66
CA GLU A 103 -6.60 -8.69 -10.12
C GLU A 103 -7.43 -8.07 -8.98
N LYS A 104 -6.77 -7.44 -8.01
CA LYS A 104 -7.46 -6.79 -6.88
C LYS A 104 -8.39 -5.66 -7.33
N LEU A 105 -8.00 -4.90 -8.34
CA LEU A 105 -8.79 -3.80 -8.88
C LEU A 105 -9.99 -4.27 -9.71
N SER A 106 -9.91 -5.45 -10.32
CA SER A 106 -11.01 -6.01 -11.11
C SER A 106 -12.28 -6.26 -10.29
N PHE A 107 -12.15 -6.46 -8.97
CA PHE A 107 -13.28 -6.62 -8.04
C PHE A 107 -14.14 -5.36 -7.89
N PHE A 108 -13.59 -4.18 -8.23
CA PHE A 108 -14.27 -2.89 -8.10
C PHE A 108 -14.70 -2.30 -9.45
N ARG A 109 -14.70 -3.12 -10.53
CA ARG A 109 -15.20 -2.73 -11.85
C ARG A 109 -16.72 -2.56 -11.86
#